data_AF-A0A920FHV1-F1
#
_entry.id   AF-A0A920FHV1-F1
#
_cell.length_a   1.000
_cell.length_b   1.000
_cell.length_c   1.000
_cell.angle_alpha   90.00
_cell.angle_beta   90.00
_cell.angle_gamma   90.00
#
_symmetry.space_group_name_H-M   'P 1'
#
loop_
_entity.id
_entity.type
_entity.pdbx_description
1 polymer ?
#
loop_
_entity_poly.entity_id
_entity_poly.type
_entity_poly.pdbx_seq_one_letter_code
_entity_poly.pdbx_strand_id
1 'polypeptide(L)'
;MSEIIEHIYFEIKNSGFDKKLIGGIVVTGGGSQLKHINQLMEFTTGIDSRVGYPNEHLSANTNINVTSPLFATGVGLVAKGFEQFELLKARNEKISTRMHSQKYKGGFFEKIKTFFDEKVD
;
A
#
# COMPACT_ATOMS: atom_id res chain seq x y z
N MET A 1 -15.52 -10.14 7.64
CA MET A 1 -15.28 -8.82 7.01
C MET A 1 -15.97 -7.70 7.77
N SER A 2 -17.24 -7.86 8.15
CA SER A 2 -17.96 -6.85 8.96
C SER A 2 -17.24 -6.48 10.26
N GLU A 3 -16.75 -7.47 11.01
CA GLU A 3 -15.92 -7.24 12.22
C GLU A 3 -14.69 -6.36 11.96
N ILE A 4 -13.97 -6.58 10.85
CA ILE A 4 -12.81 -5.77 10.47
C ILE A 4 -13.24 -4.32 10.20
N ILE A 5 -14.36 -4.11 9.53
CA ILE A 5 -14.90 -2.79 9.22
C ILE A 5 -15.38 -2.08 10.49
N GLU A 6 -16.02 -2.79 11.41
CA GLU A 6 -16.42 -2.27 12.71
C GLU A 6 -15.20 -1.81 13.53
N HIS A 7 -14.12 -2.59 13.53
CA HIS A 7 -12.86 -2.19 14.15
C HIS A 7 -12.23 -0.96 13.47
N ILE A 8 -12.25 -0.86 12.14
CA ILE A 8 -11.79 0.33 11.42
C ILE A 8 -12.63 1.55 11.84
N TYR A 9 -13.95 1.40 11.93
CA TYR A 9 -14.84 2.48 12.31
C TYR A 9 -14.62 2.95 13.75
N PHE A 10 -14.39 2.00 14.67
CA PHE A 10 -13.99 2.30 16.04
C PHE A 10 -12.71 3.14 16.07
N GLU A 11 -11.68 2.76 15.30
CA GLU A 11 -10.42 3.49 15.25
C GLU A 11 -10.58 4.89 14.65
N ILE A 12 -11.40 5.04 13.61
CA ILE A 12 -11.74 6.35 13.02
C ILE A 12 -12.37 7.27 14.09
N LYS A 13 -13.31 6.75 14.90
CA LYS A 13 -13.91 7.53 16.00
C LYS A 13 -12.89 7.89 17.06
N ASN A 14 -12.08 6.92 17.48
CA ASN A 14 -11.04 7.10 18.50
C ASN A 14 -10.00 8.14 18.08
N SER A 15 -9.68 8.23 16.78
CA SER A 15 -8.76 9.23 16.23
C SER A 15 -9.29 10.67 16.29
N GLY A 16 -10.59 10.88 16.50
CA GLY A 16 -11.23 12.21 16.48
C GLY A 16 -11.42 12.80 15.09
N PHE A 17 -11.23 12.01 14.02
CA PHE A 17 -11.36 12.46 12.62
C PHE A 17 -12.67 12.08 11.93
N ASP A 18 -13.58 11.34 12.59
CA ASP A 18 -14.90 10.93 12.05
C ASP A 18 -15.57 12.05 11.23
N LYS A 19 -15.74 13.24 11.81
CA LYS A 19 -16.41 14.39 11.17
C LYS A 19 -15.53 15.22 10.23
N LYS A 20 -14.29 14.79 10.00
CA LYS A 20 -13.28 15.51 9.18
C LYS A 20 -12.93 14.75 7.89
N LEU A 21 -13.50 13.56 7.66
CA LEU A 21 -13.25 12.73 6.49
C LEU A 21 -14.13 13.13 5.30
N ILE A 22 -14.03 14.39 4.85
CA ILE A 22 -14.80 14.91 3.71
C ILE A 22 -14.54 14.16 2.38
N GLY A 23 -13.36 13.56 2.23
CA GLY A 23 -12.96 12.80 1.05
C GLY A 23 -13.39 11.34 1.06
N GLY A 24 -14.08 10.91 2.12
CA GLY A 24 -14.50 9.53 2.32
C GLY A 24 -13.34 8.56 2.57
N ILE A 25 -13.64 7.27 2.46
CA ILE A 25 -12.71 6.16 2.67
C ILE A 25 -12.26 5.60 1.32
N VAL A 26 -10.95 5.37 1.16
CA VAL A 26 -10.41 4.64 0.01
C VAL A 26 -9.97 3.26 0.47
N VAL A 27 -10.61 2.21 -0.05
CA VAL A 27 -10.27 0.82 0.22
C VAL A 27 -9.35 0.32 -0.90
N THR A 28 -8.20 -0.25 -0.56
CA THR A 28 -7.25 -0.79 -1.56
C THR A 28 -6.66 -2.11 -1.09
N GLY A 29 -5.67 -2.66 -1.80
CA GLY A 29 -5.10 -3.98 -1.51
C GLY A 29 -5.95 -5.14 -2.04
N GLY A 30 -5.50 -6.38 -1.83
CA GLY A 30 -6.22 -7.57 -2.29
C GLY A 30 -7.62 -7.73 -1.68
N GLY A 31 -7.80 -7.33 -0.41
CA GLY A 31 -9.10 -7.39 0.29
C GLY A 31 -10.16 -6.48 -0.32
N SER A 32 -9.77 -5.42 -1.04
CA SER A 32 -10.69 -4.52 -1.74
C SER A 32 -11.36 -5.15 -2.97
N GLN A 33 -10.91 -6.33 -3.41
CA GLN A 33 -11.50 -7.05 -4.54
C GLN A 33 -12.72 -7.90 -4.15
N LEU A 34 -13.06 -7.95 -2.86
CA LEU A 34 -14.26 -8.63 -2.39
C LEU A 34 -15.51 -7.97 -2.99
N LYS A 35 -16.45 -8.81 -3.44
CA LYS A 35 -17.72 -8.32 -3.98
C LYS A 35 -18.45 -7.50 -2.93
N HIS A 36 -18.95 -6.35 -3.37
CA HIS A 36 -19.74 -5.43 -2.57
C HIS A 36 -19.05 -4.82 -1.34
N ILE A 37 -17.72 -4.74 -1.33
CA ILE A 37 -16.98 -4.19 -0.18
C ILE A 37 -17.28 -2.72 0.08
N ASN A 38 -17.45 -1.90 -0.98
CA ASN A 38 -17.79 -0.49 -0.83
C ASN A 38 -19.16 -0.32 -0.19
N GLN A 39 -20.17 -1.07 -0.65
CA GLN A 39 -21.51 -1.03 -0.06
C GLN A 39 -21.48 -1.41 1.42
N LEU A 40 -20.70 -2.43 1.79
CA LEU A 40 -20.56 -2.83 3.19
C LEU A 40 -19.86 -1.74 4.02
N MET A 41 -18.81 -1.12 3.50
CA MET A 41 -18.07 -0.06 4.18
C MET A 41 -18.95 1.17 4.44
N GLU A 42 -19.70 1.61 3.41
CA GLU A 42 -20.66 2.71 3.51
C GLU A 42 -21.80 2.39 4.47
N PHE A 43 -22.36 1.18 4.39
CA PHE A 43 -23.44 0.76 5.27
C PHE A 43 -23.03 0.75 6.74
N THR A 44 -21.84 0.23 7.06
CA THR A 44 -21.37 0.13 8.45
C THR A 44 -20.89 1.47 9.02
N THR A 45 -20.20 2.28 8.21
CA THR A 45 -19.56 3.52 8.71
C THR A 45 -20.39 4.78 8.52
N GLY A 46 -21.33 4.78 7.56
CA GLY A 46 -22.04 5.98 7.12
C GLY A 46 -21.17 6.99 6.37
N ILE A 47 -19.96 6.59 5.94
CA ILE A 47 -18.99 7.43 5.23
C ILE A 47 -18.84 6.90 3.80
N ASP A 48 -18.87 7.80 2.82
CA ASP A 48 -18.67 7.46 1.40
C ASP A 48 -17.38 6.69 1.18
N SER A 49 -17.40 5.66 0.34
CA SER A 49 -16.25 4.79 0.10
C SER A 49 -15.99 4.52 -1.38
N ARG A 50 -14.75 4.18 -1.73
CA ARG A 50 -14.39 3.74 -3.08
C ARG A 50 -13.20 2.80 -3.09
N VAL A 51 -13.06 2.01 -4.16
CA VAL A 51 -11.87 1.19 -4.37
C VAL A 51 -10.77 2.04 -5.03
N GLY A 52 -9.59 2.06 -4.42
CA GLY A 52 -8.39 2.73 -4.95
C GLY A 52 -7.57 1.81 -5.83
N TYR A 53 -7.28 2.26 -7.06
CA TYR A 53 -6.47 1.54 -8.04
C TYR A 53 -5.12 2.26 -8.24
N PRO A 54 -3.99 1.52 -8.27
CA PRO A 54 -2.69 2.09 -8.55
C PRO A 54 -2.48 2.19 -10.06
N ASN A 55 -3.22 3.07 -10.76
CA ASN A 55 -3.17 3.17 -12.23
C ASN A 55 -2.87 4.58 -12.76
N GLU A 56 -3.06 5.61 -11.95
CA GLU A 56 -2.93 7.02 -12.36
C GLU A 56 -1.56 7.39 -12.93
N HIS A 57 -0.48 6.81 -12.37
CA HIS A 57 0.90 7.12 -12.73
C HIS A 57 1.54 6.06 -13.66
N LEU A 58 0.74 5.14 -14.21
CA LEU A 58 1.21 4.13 -15.13
C LEU A 58 0.90 4.49 -16.58
N SER A 59 1.89 4.31 -17.46
CA SER A 59 1.70 4.49 -18.91
C SER A 59 0.66 3.51 -19.46
N ALA A 60 -0.08 3.92 -20.49
CA ALA A 60 -1.12 3.09 -21.11
C ALA A 60 -0.67 1.69 -21.59
N ASN A 61 0.65 1.49 -21.76
CA ASN A 61 1.27 0.21 -22.16
C ASN A 61 1.71 -0.69 -20.98
N THR A 62 1.37 -0.33 -19.73
CA THR A 62 1.74 -1.16 -18.58
C THR A 62 0.89 -2.42 -18.48
N ASN A 63 1.50 -3.50 -18.00
CA ASN A 63 0.82 -4.78 -17.81
C ASN A 63 -0.42 -4.58 -16.93
N ILE A 64 -1.61 -4.92 -17.43
CA ILE A 64 -2.90 -4.81 -16.73
C ILE A 64 -2.90 -5.46 -15.33
N ASN A 65 -1.98 -6.40 -15.08
CA ASN A 65 -1.84 -6.99 -13.77
C ASN A 65 -1.42 -5.98 -12.70
N VAL A 66 -0.50 -5.04 -12.99
CA VAL A 66 0.01 -4.09 -11.97
C VAL A 66 -0.98 -2.99 -11.62
N THR A 67 -2.05 -2.80 -12.40
CA THR A 67 -3.12 -1.84 -12.11
C THR A 67 -4.13 -2.37 -11.09
N SER A 68 -4.00 -3.63 -10.66
CA SER A 68 -4.83 -4.21 -9.61
C SER A 68 -4.55 -3.58 -8.23
N PRO A 69 -5.56 -3.33 -7.39
CA PRO A 69 -5.38 -2.89 -6.01
C PRO A 69 -4.47 -3.80 -5.19
N LEU A 70 -4.32 -5.08 -5.57
CA LEU A 70 -3.37 -6.01 -4.97
C LEU A 70 -1.93 -5.49 -4.95
N PHE A 71 -1.54 -4.72 -5.97
CA PHE A 71 -0.18 -4.19 -6.11
C PHE A 71 -0.04 -2.75 -5.60
N ALA A 72 -1.07 -2.18 -4.97
CA ALA A 72 -1.09 -0.77 -4.57
C ALA A 72 0.11 -0.39 -3.67
N THR A 73 0.47 -1.25 -2.72
CA THR A 73 1.63 -1.02 -1.85
C THR A 73 2.94 -1.00 -2.63
N GLY A 74 3.15 -1.98 -3.52
CA GLY A 74 4.38 -2.08 -4.32
C GLY A 74 4.56 -0.89 -5.26
N VAL A 75 3.49 -0.53 -5.99
CA VAL A 75 3.48 0.64 -6.87
C VAL A 75 3.71 1.94 -6.09
N GLY A 76 3.03 2.10 -4.94
CA GLY A 76 3.18 3.28 -4.08
C GLY A 76 4.60 3.45 -3.52
N LEU A 77 5.27 2.36 -3.13
CA LEU A 77 6.66 2.39 -2.67
C LEU A 77 7.62 2.84 -3.78
N VAL A 78 7.44 2.33 -5.01
CA VAL A 78 8.25 2.73 -6.16
C VAL A 78 8.04 4.21 -6.49
N ALA A 79 6.77 4.66 -6.53
CA ALA A 79 6.44 6.07 -6.75
C ALA A 79 7.06 6.98 -5.68
N LYS A 80 7.01 6.58 -4.40
CA LYS A 80 7.63 7.32 -3.30
C LYS A 80 9.15 7.36 -3.42
N GLY A 81 9.77 6.30 -3.90
CA GLY A 81 11.20 6.24 -4.20
C GLY A 81 11.62 7.27 -5.25
N PHE A 82 10.86 7.38 -6.34
CA PHE A 82 11.11 8.39 -7.39
C PHE A 82 10.92 9.82 -6.86
N GLU A 83 9.87 10.09 -6.08
CA GLU A 83 9.65 11.41 -5.46
C GLU A 83 10.85 11.83 -4.60
N GLN A 84 11.35 10.92 -3.76
CA GLN A 84 12.55 11.18 -2.93
C GLN A 84 13.80 11.42 -3.78
N PHE A 85 13.98 10.64 -4.85
CA PHE A 85 15.12 10.78 -5.76
C PHE A 85 15.14 12.17 -6.42
N GLU A 86 14.00 12.65 -6.91
CA GLU A 86 13.89 13.99 -7.51
C GLU A 86 14.13 15.12 -6.48
N LEU A 87 13.62 14.97 -5.25
CA LEU A 87 13.87 15.94 -4.17
C LEU A 87 15.36 16.03 -3.81
N LEU A 88 16.07 14.90 -3.73
CA LEU A 88 17.51 14.87 -3.44
C LEU A 88 18.33 15.48 -4.58
N LYS A 89 17.97 15.15 -5.83
CA LYS A 89 18.58 15.73 -7.02
C LYS A 89 18.42 17.25 -7.06
N ALA A 90 17.24 17.77 -6.74
CA ALA A 90 16.98 19.20 -6.66
C ALA A 90 17.81 19.92 -5.57
N ARG A 91 18.17 19.22 -4.49
CA ARG A 91 18.98 19.77 -3.38
C ARG A 91 20.49 19.72 -3.63
N ASN A 92 20.97 19.19 -4.77
CA ASN A 92 22.39 18.90 -5.02
C ASN A 92 23.06 18.10 -3.88
N GLU A 93 22.27 17.38 -3.08
CA GLU A 93 22.80 16.45 -2.10
C GLU A 93 23.27 15.22 -2.87
N LYS A 94 24.52 14.80 -2.63
CA LYS A 94 24.98 13.51 -3.16
C LYS A 94 24.00 12.46 -2.66
N ILE A 95 23.35 11.76 -3.58
CA ILE A 95 22.57 10.57 -3.27
C ILE A 95 23.57 9.56 -2.70
N SER A 96 23.78 9.59 -1.39
CA SER A 96 24.21 8.40 -0.69
C SER A 96 22.97 7.54 -0.71
N THR A 97 22.76 6.77 -1.79
CA THR A 97 22.08 5.52 -1.61
C THR A 97 22.85 4.90 -0.45
N ARG A 98 22.23 4.77 0.72
CA ARG A 98 22.58 3.69 1.61
C ARG A 98 22.19 2.42 0.84
N MET A 99 22.92 2.13 -0.25
CA MET A 99 23.32 0.77 -0.49
C MET A 99 23.90 0.40 0.87
N HIS A 100 23.21 -0.46 1.58
CA HIS A 100 23.84 -1.21 2.64
C HIS A 100 24.90 -2.09 1.95
N SER A 101 25.98 -1.46 1.51
CA SER A 101 27.30 -2.01 1.39
C SER A 101 27.94 -1.92 2.78
N GLN A 102 27.23 -2.39 3.80
CA GLN A 102 27.92 -3.16 4.81
C GLN A 102 27.84 -4.60 4.37
N LYS A 103 29.00 -5.07 3.96
CA LYS A 103 29.39 -6.46 3.81
C LYS A 103 29.04 -7.20 5.11
N TYR A 104 27.78 -7.58 5.27
CA TYR A 104 27.30 -8.56 6.25
C TYR A 104 26.43 -9.56 5.48
N LYS A 105 27.13 -10.44 4.78
CA LYS A 105 26.58 -11.73 4.35
C LYS A 105 26.27 -12.52 5.62
N GLY A 106 25.04 -12.98 5.75
CA GLY A 106 24.67 -14.02 6.71
C GLY A 106 23.80 -13.52 7.85
N GLY A 107 22.56 -14.00 7.90
CA GLY A 107 21.70 -13.86 9.08
C GLY A 107 20.22 -13.82 8.76
N PHE A 108 19.77 -12.83 7.98
CA PHE A 108 18.34 -12.56 7.82
C PHE A 108 17.78 -12.96 6.46
N PHE A 109 18.47 -12.59 5.38
CA PHE A 109 18.05 -12.95 4.02
C PHE A 109 18.18 -14.46 3.76
N GLU A 110 19.15 -15.09 4.41
CA GLU A 110 19.39 -16.53 4.32
C GLU A 110 18.26 -17.32 4.99
N LYS A 111 17.81 -16.90 6.18
CA LYS A 111 16.64 -17.52 6.86
C LYS A 111 15.34 -17.36 6.07
N ILE A 112 15.13 -16.20 5.43
CA ILE A 112 13.95 -15.99 4.57
C ILE A 112 14.03 -16.88 3.33
N LYS A 113 15.22 -17.03 2.74
CA LYS A 113 15.45 -17.92 1.61
C LYS A 113 15.22 -19.38 1.99
N THR A 114 15.75 -19.84 3.13
CA THR A 114 15.51 -21.19 3.64
C THR A 114 14.02 -21.43 3.92
N PHE A 115 13.32 -20.47 4.51
CA PHE A 115 11.89 -20.56 4.79
C PHE A 115 11.00 -20.60 3.52
N PHE A 116 11.45 -19.96 2.43
CA PHE A 116 10.75 -20.01 1.14
C PHE A 116 11.12 -21.26 0.33
N ASP A 117 12.37 -21.72 0.37
CA ASP A 117 12.81 -22.95 -0.29
C ASP A 117 12.22 -24.20 0.39
N GLU A 118 11.97 -24.17 1.71
CA GLU A 118 11.37 -25.28 2.49
C GLU A 118 9.85 -25.42 2.28
N LYS A 119 9.19 -24.49 1.58
CA LYS A 119 7.73 -24.52 1.32
C LYS A 119 7.36 -24.79 -0.15
N VAL A 120 8.30 -25.24 -0.97
CA VAL A 120 8.07 -25.56 -2.39
C VAL A 120 8.02 -27.07 -2.68
N ASP A 121 8.06 -27.92 -1.64
CA ASP A 121 7.63 -29.33 -1.72
C ASP A 121 6.29 -29.55 -0.98
#